data_AF-A0A6L8KR63-F1
#
_entry.id   AF-A0A6L8KR63-F1
#
_cell.length_a   1.000
_cell.length_b   1.000
_cell.length_c   1.000
_cell.angle_alpha   90.00
_cell.angle_beta   90.00
_cell.angle_gamma   90.00
#
_symmetry.space_group_name_H-M   'P 1'
#
loop_
_entity.id
_entity.type
_entity.pdbx_description
1 polymer ?
#
loop_
_entity_poly.entity_id
_entity_poly.type
_entity_poly.pdbx_seq_one_letter_code
_entity_poly.pdbx_strand_id
1 'polypeptide(L)'
;MTGRMSRKHWFSLIVLTVIFAHYCYFRVPFVANDYGRSMAEWPLLGDVLLSIPLLYYFMFRPPLKRFLMAWLGIVAAGLLVGRALIPDESKYLWRGIESYWLLLVLAESALEIYLLVLVARRVKALLQLNGNADEALATAVRGRFGHSGFAPFALFEMRIWYYALFMRNGEQLRFRGEQHFSYGKNDGNVSNQFAFIMVMLFEMPLSHFMLHLMSVRPWAAWLMDILSLWSMLYLVAEYRASQWRPISLDGNAVLIRNGVCAGDRDVPYAMIESVVRCGNDIRRQRGILRFRQFGSLNVEIQLQQNSKLANGFGRVRPVSRIYLSLDKPDAFVDALRARIPPAHPPVSA
;
A
#
# COMPACT_ATOMS: atom_id res chain seq x y z
N MET A 1 -20.07 32.43 -24.09
CA MET A 1 -20.05 31.11 -23.44
C MET A 1 -19.69 31.29 -21.96
N THR A 2 -20.69 31.51 -21.11
CA THR A 2 -20.48 31.65 -19.65
C THR A 2 -20.39 30.25 -19.04
N GLY A 3 -19.19 29.85 -18.62
CA GLY A 3 -18.97 28.58 -17.92
C GLY A 3 -19.77 28.55 -16.62
N ARG A 4 -20.89 27.81 -16.60
CA ARG A 4 -21.74 27.69 -15.42
C ARG A 4 -20.94 27.00 -14.30
N MET A 5 -20.57 27.74 -13.27
CA MET A 5 -19.82 27.19 -12.14
C MET A 5 -20.59 26.03 -11.50
N SER A 6 -19.94 24.87 -11.39
CA SER A 6 -20.48 23.70 -10.68
C SER A 6 -20.84 24.03 -9.22
N ARG A 7 -21.86 23.34 -8.67
CA ARG A 7 -22.26 23.44 -7.26
C ARG A 7 -21.09 23.26 -6.29
N LYS A 8 -20.08 22.48 -6.68
CA LYS A 8 -18.83 22.29 -5.91
C LYS A 8 -18.01 23.58 -5.80
N HIS A 9 -17.85 24.31 -6.90
CA HIS A 9 -17.12 25.58 -6.88
C HIS A 9 -17.85 26.64 -6.05
N TRP A 10 -19.18 26.68 -6.12
CA TRP A 10 -20.00 27.54 -5.26
C TRP A 10 -19.86 27.21 -3.78
N PHE A 11 -19.93 25.93 -3.42
CA PHE A 11 -19.74 25.49 -2.04
C PHE A 11 -18.36 25.89 -1.53
N SER A 12 -17.29 25.61 -2.29
CA SER A 12 -15.93 26.01 -1.93
C SER A 12 -15.78 27.53 -1.78
N LEU A 13 -16.36 28.32 -2.67
CA LEU A 13 -16.32 29.77 -2.60
C LEU A 13 -16.99 30.30 -1.33
N ILE A 14 -18.19 29.79 -1.00
CA ILE A 14 -18.91 30.19 0.22
C ILE A 14 -18.09 29.86 1.47
N VAL A 15 -17.56 28.64 1.56
CA VAL A 15 -16.71 28.23 2.68
C VAL A 15 -15.48 29.12 2.81
N LEU A 16 -14.82 29.44 1.69
CA LEU A 16 -13.61 30.27 1.69
C LEU A 16 -13.92 31.71 2.12
N THR A 17 -15.05 32.27 1.68
CA THR A 17 -15.54 33.57 2.14
C THR A 17 -15.86 33.57 3.64
N VAL A 18 -16.49 32.52 4.16
CA VAL A 18 -16.78 32.38 5.61
C VAL A 18 -15.48 32.31 6.40
N ILE A 19 -14.50 31.52 5.96
CA ILE A 19 -13.19 31.44 6.62
C ILE A 19 -12.47 32.79 6.56
N PHE A 20 -12.51 33.48 5.43
CA PHE A 20 -11.91 34.82 5.29
C PHE A 20 -12.59 35.86 6.20
N ALA A 21 -13.92 35.82 6.34
CA ALA A 21 -14.64 36.68 7.26
C ALA A 21 -14.21 36.43 8.72
N HIS A 22 -14.03 35.17 9.11
CA HIS A 22 -13.50 34.83 10.43
C HIS A 22 -12.05 35.26 10.60
N TYR A 23 -11.22 35.12 9.57
CA TYR A 23 -9.85 35.64 9.59
C TYR A 23 -9.84 37.16 9.86
N CYS A 24 -10.67 37.93 9.16
CA CYS A 24 -10.84 39.36 9.42
C CYS A 24 -11.37 39.64 10.83
N TYR A 25 -12.34 38.83 11.32
CA TYR A 25 -12.86 38.92 12.68
C TYR A 25 -11.77 38.80 13.76
N PHE A 26 -10.82 37.86 13.58
CA PHE A 26 -9.77 37.62 14.56
C PHE A 26 -8.52 38.49 14.36
N ARG A 27 -8.32 39.13 13.20
CA ARG A 27 -7.08 39.87 12.88
C ARG A 27 -7.24 41.36 12.69
N VAL A 28 -8.43 41.85 12.36
CA VAL A 28 -8.69 43.27 12.07
C VAL A 28 -9.54 43.84 13.19
N PRO A 29 -9.15 44.95 13.85
CA PRO A 29 -10.00 45.58 14.87
C PRO A 29 -11.17 46.32 14.21
N PHE A 30 -12.41 45.98 14.59
CA PHE A 30 -13.62 46.69 14.17
C PHE A 30 -14.74 46.53 15.21
N VAL A 31 -15.88 47.15 14.97
CA VAL A 31 -16.98 47.24 15.95
C VAL A 31 -17.44 45.86 16.47
N ALA A 32 -17.47 44.82 15.64
CA ALA A 32 -17.99 43.52 16.06
C ALA A 32 -17.04 42.69 16.93
N ASN A 33 -15.75 43.03 17.00
CA ASN A 33 -14.78 42.38 17.90
C ASN A 33 -14.33 43.29 19.04
N ASP A 34 -15.09 44.35 19.32
CA ASP A 34 -14.77 45.39 20.30
C ASP A 34 -13.32 45.91 20.14
N TYR A 35 -12.93 46.19 18.90
CA TYR A 35 -11.57 46.61 18.54
C TYR A 35 -10.47 45.64 19.03
N GLY A 36 -10.77 44.35 19.07
CA GLY A 36 -9.88 43.28 19.50
C GLY A 36 -9.88 42.99 20.99
N ARG A 37 -10.74 43.64 21.80
CA ARG A 37 -10.83 43.41 23.25
C ARG A 37 -11.61 42.15 23.64
N SER A 38 -12.64 41.79 22.86
CA SER A 38 -13.45 40.60 23.10
C SER A 38 -13.76 39.88 21.80
N MET A 39 -13.06 38.77 21.56
CA MET A 39 -13.24 37.94 20.38
C MET A 39 -14.03 36.69 20.76
N ALA A 40 -15.29 36.64 20.36
CA ALA A 40 -16.18 35.51 20.59
C ALA A 40 -15.80 34.32 19.70
N GLU A 41 -15.57 33.14 20.29
CA GLU A 41 -15.24 31.90 19.55
C GLU A 41 -16.47 31.14 19.03
N TRP A 42 -17.62 31.31 19.67
CA TRP A 42 -18.87 30.61 19.38
C TRP A 42 -19.38 30.74 17.92
N PRO A 43 -19.21 31.88 17.21
CA PRO A 43 -19.68 32.00 15.82
C PRO A 43 -18.92 31.04 14.89
N LEU A 44 -17.61 30.90 15.09
CA LEU A 44 -16.80 29.94 14.32
C LEU A 44 -17.22 28.50 14.63
N LEU A 45 -17.47 28.17 15.90
CA LEU A 45 -17.99 26.84 16.27
C LEU A 45 -19.34 26.56 15.64
N GLY A 46 -20.26 27.53 15.68
CA GLY A 46 -21.57 27.41 15.05
C GLY A 46 -21.47 27.13 13.56
N ASP A 47 -20.58 27.84 12.86
CA ASP A 47 -20.41 27.65 11.43
C ASP A 47 -19.77 26.31 11.07
N VAL A 48 -18.78 25.87 11.85
CA VAL A 48 -18.10 24.58 11.65
C VAL A 48 -19.00 23.39 11.99
N LEU A 49 -19.78 23.46 13.07
CA LEU A 49 -20.61 22.36 13.56
C LEU A 49 -21.96 22.25 12.84
N LEU A 50 -22.55 23.38 12.45
CA LEU A 50 -23.92 23.46 11.95
C LEU A 50 -24.00 24.09 10.57
N SER A 51 -23.57 25.34 10.39
CA SER A 51 -23.86 26.10 9.16
C SER A 51 -23.25 25.48 7.90
N ILE A 52 -21.95 25.16 7.92
CA ILE A 52 -21.24 24.59 6.77
C ILE A 52 -21.72 23.16 6.45
N PRO A 53 -21.88 22.25 7.44
CA PRO A 53 -22.45 20.94 7.15
C PRO A 53 -23.91 20.99 6.66
N LEU A 54 -24.76 21.86 7.21
CA LEU A 54 -26.12 22.04 6.70
C LEU A 54 -26.11 22.56 5.26
N LEU A 55 -25.24 23.52 4.94
CA LEU A 55 -25.03 23.99 3.57
C LEU A 55 -24.64 22.83 2.64
N TYR A 56 -23.72 21.97 3.07
CA TYR A 56 -23.34 20.76 2.34
C TYR A 56 -24.54 19.83 2.12
N TYR A 57 -25.35 19.60 3.15
CA TYR A 57 -26.56 18.79 3.05
C TYR A 57 -27.56 19.38 2.05
N PHE A 58 -27.87 20.67 2.14
CA PHE A 58 -28.85 21.31 1.26
C PHE A 58 -28.40 21.36 -0.20
N MET A 59 -27.11 21.57 -0.46
CA MET A 59 -26.58 21.66 -1.83
C MET A 59 -26.45 20.31 -2.54
N PHE A 60 -26.06 19.26 -1.81
CA PHE A 60 -25.72 17.95 -2.39
C PHE A 60 -26.72 16.84 -2.06
N ARG A 61 -27.59 17.03 -1.06
CA ARG A 61 -28.55 16.05 -0.52
C ARG A 61 -27.99 14.61 -0.46
N PRO A 62 -26.84 14.41 0.21
CA PRO A 62 -26.21 13.11 0.28
C PRO A 62 -27.01 12.13 1.18
N PRO A 63 -26.89 10.82 0.97
CA PRO A 63 -27.43 9.84 1.90
C PRO A 63 -26.78 9.98 3.28
N LEU A 64 -27.50 9.63 4.36
CA LEU A 64 -27.11 9.88 5.75
C LEU A 64 -25.66 9.46 6.07
N LYS A 65 -25.22 8.29 5.58
CA LYS A 65 -23.83 7.82 5.78
C LYS A 65 -22.79 8.77 5.18
N ARG A 66 -23.01 9.27 3.96
CA ARG A 66 -22.10 10.20 3.28
C ARG A 66 -22.15 11.59 3.91
N PHE A 67 -23.34 12.01 4.37
CA PHE A 67 -23.49 13.22 5.15
C PHE A 67 -22.67 13.18 6.42
N LEU A 68 -22.79 12.12 7.23
CA LEU A 68 -22.07 11.96 8.49
C LEU A 68 -20.54 11.96 8.28
N MET A 69 -20.04 11.29 7.24
CA MET A 69 -18.62 11.31 6.90
C MET A 69 -18.13 12.70 6.50
N ALA A 70 -18.91 13.43 5.69
CA ALA A 70 -18.58 14.79 5.29
C ALA A 70 -18.68 15.77 6.47
N TRP A 71 -19.69 15.63 7.33
CA TRP A 71 -19.85 16.39 8.56
C TRP A 71 -18.63 16.23 9.46
N LEU A 72 -18.20 14.99 9.71
CA LEU A 72 -17.00 14.71 10.50
C LEU A 72 -15.75 15.35 9.90
N GLY A 73 -15.58 15.26 8.57
CA GLY A 73 -14.45 15.89 7.87
C GLY A 73 -14.47 17.42 7.93
N ILE A 74 -15.64 18.05 7.78
CA ILE A 74 -15.82 19.50 7.87
C ILE A 74 -15.54 19.98 9.30
N VAL A 75 -16.03 19.26 10.32
CA VAL A 75 -15.78 19.59 11.72
C VAL A 75 -14.29 19.46 12.03
N ALA A 76 -13.64 18.38 11.63
CA ALA A 76 -12.20 18.20 11.83
C ALA A 76 -11.37 19.31 11.17
N ALA A 77 -11.67 19.64 9.91
CA ALA A 77 -10.99 20.73 9.20
C ALA A 77 -11.25 22.10 9.84
N GLY A 78 -12.48 22.37 10.26
CA GLY A 78 -12.85 23.62 10.92
C GLY A 78 -12.20 23.80 12.29
N LEU A 79 -12.03 22.71 13.07
CA LEU A 79 -11.29 22.73 14.33
C LEU A 79 -9.81 23.09 14.13
N LEU A 80 -9.19 22.56 13.06
CA LEU A 80 -7.81 22.91 12.68
C LEU A 80 -7.68 24.37 12.24
N VAL A 81 -8.64 24.87 11.46
CA VAL A 81 -8.70 26.28 11.05
C VAL A 81 -8.85 27.19 12.27
N GLY A 82 -9.75 26.87 13.20
CA GLY A 82 -9.93 27.66 14.43
C GLY A 82 -8.67 27.71 15.29
N ARG A 83 -7.93 26.60 15.40
CA ARG A 83 -6.64 26.57 16.09
C ARG A 83 -5.62 27.55 15.49
N ALA A 84 -5.63 27.73 14.18
CA ALA A 84 -4.70 28.61 13.45
C ALA A 84 -5.16 30.07 13.40
N LEU A 85 -6.48 30.32 13.36
CA LEU A 85 -7.06 31.66 13.24
C LEU A 85 -7.16 32.39 14.58
N ILE A 86 -7.57 31.69 15.65
CA ILE A 86 -7.84 32.29 16.95
C ILE A 86 -6.51 32.60 17.66
N PRO A 87 -6.26 33.85 18.11
CA PRO A 87 -5.11 34.21 18.92
C PRO A 87 -5.07 33.43 20.24
N ASP A 88 -3.89 33.02 20.70
CA ASP A 88 -3.76 32.18 21.89
C ASP A 88 -4.35 32.82 23.17
N GLU A 89 -4.37 34.16 23.23
CA GLU A 89 -4.92 34.95 24.34
C GLU A 89 -6.45 34.83 24.46
N SER A 90 -7.15 34.62 23.34
CA SER A 90 -8.62 34.57 23.28
C SER A 90 -9.19 33.16 23.16
N LYS A 91 -8.35 32.11 23.24
CA LYS A 91 -8.79 30.70 23.26
C LYS A 91 -9.28 30.29 24.64
N TYR A 92 -10.59 30.31 24.85
CA TYR A 92 -11.26 29.73 26.00
C TYR A 92 -11.89 28.37 25.65
N LEU A 93 -12.73 28.31 24.62
CA LEU A 93 -13.39 27.07 24.19
C LEU A 93 -12.41 26.16 23.44
N TRP A 94 -11.58 26.73 22.56
CA TRP A 94 -10.58 25.95 21.83
C TRP A 94 -9.52 25.34 22.74
N ARG A 95 -9.14 25.98 23.86
CA ARG A 95 -8.24 25.37 24.84
C ARG A 95 -8.85 24.13 25.49
N GLY A 96 -10.15 24.16 25.76
CA GLY A 96 -10.88 22.98 26.24
C GLY A 96 -10.81 21.84 25.24
N ILE A 97 -11.17 22.10 23.98
CA ILE A 97 -11.11 21.10 22.89
C ILE A 97 -9.67 20.61 22.67
N GLU A 98 -8.71 21.52 22.67
CA GLU A 98 -7.29 21.20 22.57
C GLU A 98 -6.87 20.30 23.73
N SER A 99 -7.32 20.50 24.97
CA SER A 99 -7.00 19.61 26.10
C SER A 99 -7.39 18.14 25.86
N TYR A 100 -8.49 17.89 25.13
CA TYR A 100 -8.93 16.54 24.75
C TYR A 100 -8.18 15.95 23.55
N TRP A 101 -7.22 16.66 22.95
CA TRP A 101 -6.46 16.15 21.80
C TRP A 101 -5.74 14.83 22.10
N LEU A 102 -5.20 14.69 23.32
CA LEU A 102 -4.55 13.47 23.78
C LEU A 102 -5.53 12.31 23.84
N LEU A 103 -6.78 12.55 24.26
CA LEU A 103 -7.81 11.51 24.31
C LEU A 103 -8.24 11.07 22.92
N LEU A 104 -8.28 12.00 21.96
CA LEU A 104 -8.59 11.69 20.56
C LEU A 104 -7.46 10.87 19.92
N VAL A 105 -6.20 11.25 20.16
CA VAL A 105 -5.02 10.48 19.73
C VAL A 105 -4.96 9.12 20.39
N LEU A 106 -5.26 9.02 21.69
CA LEU A 106 -5.33 7.74 22.41
C LEU A 106 -6.44 6.85 21.87
N ALA A 107 -7.62 7.39 21.57
CA ALA A 107 -8.74 6.65 21.01
C ALA A 107 -8.44 6.15 19.58
N GLU A 108 -7.84 6.98 18.74
CA GLU A 108 -7.39 6.62 17.40
C GLU A 108 -6.32 5.52 17.47
N SER A 109 -5.31 5.70 18.33
CA SER A 109 -4.24 4.72 18.56
C SER A 109 -4.80 3.39 19.08
N ALA A 110 -5.75 3.43 20.02
CA ALA A 110 -6.40 2.24 20.56
C ALA A 110 -7.25 1.51 19.51
N LEU A 111 -7.97 2.26 18.66
CA LEU A 111 -8.71 1.69 17.53
C LEU A 111 -7.77 1.02 16.54
N GLU A 112 -6.66 1.67 16.20
CA GLU A 112 -5.66 1.12 15.28
C GLU A 112 -5.03 -0.16 15.85
N ILE A 113 -4.63 -0.15 17.13
CA ILE A 113 -4.15 -1.35 17.84
C ILE A 113 -5.22 -2.45 17.85
N TYR A 114 -6.49 -2.11 18.11
CA TYR A 114 -7.58 -3.08 18.11
C TYR A 114 -7.78 -3.71 16.73
N LEU A 115 -7.73 -2.90 15.65
CA LEU A 115 -7.83 -3.39 14.28
C LEU A 115 -6.63 -4.28 13.91
N LEU A 116 -5.41 -3.89 14.30
CA LEU A 116 -4.21 -4.70 14.13
C LEU A 116 -4.33 -6.03 14.87
N VAL A 117 -4.80 -6.03 16.12
CA VAL A 117 -5.04 -7.25 16.91
C VAL A 117 -6.11 -8.12 16.27
N LEU A 118 -7.18 -7.53 15.73
CA LEU A 118 -8.23 -8.27 15.03
C LEU A 118 -7.68 -8.95 13.76
N VAL A 119 -6.93 -8.23 12.94
CA VAL A 119 -6.27 -8.77 11.75
C VAL A 119 -5.29 -9.88 12.16
N ALA A 120 -4.45 -9.64 13.16
CA ALA A 120 -3.51 -10.61 13.70
C ALA A 120 -4.20 -11.90 14.17
N ARG A 121 -5.30 -11.77 14.93
CA ARG A 121 -6.10 -12.92 15.40
C ARG A 121 -6.75 -13.67 14.25
N ARG A 122 -7.25 -12.97 13.23
CA ARG A 122 -7.86 -13.59 12.04
C ARG A 122 -6.82 -14.34 11.21
N VAL A 123 -5.65 -13.76 11.01
CA VAL A 123 -4.52 -14.44 10.37
C VAL A 123 -4.13 -15.66 11.20
N LYS A 124 -3.98 -15.54 12.52
CA LYS A 124 -3.68 -16.67 13.42
C LYS A 124 -4.73 -17.79 13.39
N ALA A 125 -6.02 -17.44 13.31
CA ALA A 125 -7.09 -18.44 13.20
C ALA A 125 -7.05 -19.15 11.84
N LEU A 126 -6.78 -18.43 10.75
CA LEU A 126 -6.56 -19.01 9.42
C LEU A 126 -5.31 -19.91 9.41
N LEU A 127 -4.29 -19.60 10.22
CA LEU A 127 -3.08 -20.41 10.37
C LEU A 127 -3.29 -21.73 11.11
N GLN A 128 -4.34 -21.86 11.92
CA GLN A 128 -4.67 -23.12 12.59
C GLN A 128 -5.37 -24.12 11.66
N LEU A 129 -5.79 -23.68 10.47
CA LEU A 129 -6.38 -24.53 9.44
C LEU A 129 -5.27 -24.94 8.44
N ASN A 130 -4.70 -26.12 8.67
CA ASN A 130 -3.91 -26.95 7.74
C ASN A 130 -2.91 -26.25 6.79
N GLY A 131 -1.61 -26.36 7.10
CA GLY A 131 -0.48 -26.58 6.17
C GLY A 131 -0.11 -25.54 5.09
N ASN A 132 -1.06 -24.79 4.52
CA ASN A 132 -0.84 -23.89 3.39
C ASN A 132 -1.32 -22.48 3.70
N ALA A 133 -0.68 -21.84 4.68
CA ALA A 133 -1.01 -20.47 5.12
C ALA A 133 -1.14 -19.46 3.96
N ASP A 134 -0.21 -19.49 3.00
CA ASP A 134 -0.22 -18.57 1.85
C ASP A 134 -1.44 -18.80 0.94
N GLU A 135 -1.81 -20.06 0.72
CA GLU A 135 -2.96 -20.43 -0.11
C GLU A 135 -4.29 -20.17 0.61
N ALA A 136 -4.33 -20.39 1.93
CA ALA A 136 -5.47 -20.05 2.76
C ALA A 136 -5.74 -18.53 2.74
N LEU A 137 -4.68 -17.71 2.83
CA LEU A 137 -4.79 -16.25 2.65
C LEU A 137 -5.31 -15.90 1.26
N ALA A 138 -4.76 -16.49 0.19
CA ALA A 138 -5.22 -16.25 -1.17
C ALA A 138 -6.71 -16.61 -1.36
N THR A 139 -7.13 -17.74 -0.80
CA THR A 139 -8.51 -18.24 -0.87
C THR A 139 -9.46 -17.35 -0.06
N ALA A 140 -9.07 -16.93 1.15
CA ALA A 140 -9.86 -16.03 1.98
C ALA A 140 -10.08 -14.65 1.31
N VAL A 141 -9.05 -14.08 0.69
CA VAL A 141 -9.17 -12.82 -0.07
C VAL A 141 -10.09 -13.00 -1.26
N ARG A 142 -9.88 -14.04 -2.06
CA ARG A 142 -10.71 -14.31 -3.24
C ARG A 142 -12.16 -14.56 -2.85
N GLY A 143 -12.42 -15.29 -1.78
CA GLY A 143 -13.77 -15.53 -1.27
C GLY A 143 -14.50 -14.26 -0.82
N ARG A 144 -13.77 -13.31 -0.20
CA ARG A 144 -14.36 -12.07 0.32
C ARG A 144 -14.47 -10.96 -0.72
N PHE A 145 -13.47 -10.81 -1.58
CA PHE A 145 -13.34 -9.69 -2.51
C PHE A 145 -13.55 -10.08 -3.98
N GLY A 146 -13.77 -11.37 -4.27
CA GLY A 146 -14.03 -11.88 -5.62
C GLY A 146 -12.96 -11.47 -6.63
N HIS A 147 -13.40 -11.11 -7.83
CA HIS A 147 -12.55 -10.57 -8.90
C HIS A 147 -12.42 -9.04 -8.86
N SER A 148 -12.71 -8.40 -7.72
CA SER A 148 -12.53 -6.95 -7.61
C SER A 148 -11.05 -6.58 -7.75
N GLY A 149 -10.77 -5.41 -8.32
CA GLY A 149 -9.39 -4.89 -8.43
C GLY A 149 -8.70 -4.63 -7.09
N PHE A 150 -9.45 -4.71 -5.97
CA PHE A 150 -8.91 -4.60 -4.61
C PHE A 150 -8.36 -5.93 -4.08
N ALA A 151 -8.83 -7.07 -4.59
CA ALA A 151 -8.39 -8.39 -4.13
C ALA A 151 -6.86 -8.57 -4.21
N PRO A 152 -6.17 -8.21 -5.30
CA PRO A 152 -4.71 -8.36 -5.36
C PRO A 152 -3.97 -7.48 -4.35
N PHE A 153 -4.46 -6.27 -4.09
CA PHE A 153 -3.90 -5.36 -3.09
C PHE A 153 -4.09 -5.90 -1.66
N ALA A 154 -5.30 -6.40 -1.35
CA ALA A 154 -5.58 -7.01 -0.05
C ALA A 154 -4.72 -8.26 0.19
N LEU A 155 -4.49 -9.08 -0.84
CA LEU A 155 -3.61 -10.24 -0.74
C LEU A 155 -2.15 -9.84 -0.53
N PHE A 156 -1.67 -8.82 -1.25
CA PHE A 156 -0.35 -8.25 -1.06
C PHE A 156 -0.14 -7.78 0.40
N GLU A 157 -1.08 -6.99 0.92
CA GLU A 157 -1.02 -6.48 2.29
C GLU A 157 -1.02 -7.63 3.31
N MET A 158 -1.97 -8.58 3.20
CA MET A 158 -2.01 -9.70 4.15
C MET A 158 -0.76 -10.59 4.10
N ARG A 159 -0.13 -10.75 2.93
CA ARG A 159 1.14 -11.46 2.82
C ARG A 159 2.28 -10.70 3.51
N ILE A 160 2.32 -9.37 3.42
CA ILE A 160 3.34 -8.58 4.16
C ILE A 160 3.24 -8.88 5.64
N TRP A 161 2.04 -8.74 6.22
CA TRP A 161 1.81 -9.05 7.63
C TRP A 161 2.18 -10.49 7.97
N TYR A 162 1.78 -11.45 7.13
CA TYR A 162 2.09 -12.86 7.33
C TYR A 162 3.59 -13.16 7.33
N TYR A 163 4.30 -12.83 6.25
CA TYR A 163 5.73 -13.13 6.12
C TYR A 163 6.56 -12.33 7.13
N ALA A 164 6.24 -11.05 7.37
CA ALA A 164 7.01 -10.23 8.31
C ALA A 164 6.85 -10.67 9.78
N LEU A 165 5.62 -10.94 10.25
CA LEU A 165 5.35 -11.09 11.69
C LEU A 165 4.91 -12.49 12.12
N PHE A 166 4.09 -13.17 11.32
CA PHE A 166 3.41 -14.41 11.76
C PHE A 166 4.13 -15.68 11.33
N MET A 167 4.90 -15.61 10.24
CA MET A 167 5.68 -16.74 9.75
C MET A 167 6.75 -17.12 10.79
N ARG A 168 6.65 -18.34 11.32
CA ARG A 168 7.62 -18.93 12.26
C ARG A 168 8.48 -20.03 11.62
N ASN A 169 7.85 -21.02 10.99
CA ASN A 169 8.53 -22.15 10.36
C ASN A 169 8.22 -22.19 8.86
N GLY A 170 9.13 -21.68 8.02
CA GLY A 170 8.95 -21.66 6.57
C GLY A 170 8.95 -23.03 5.90
N GLU A 171 9.61 -24.00 6.50
CA GLU A 171 9.73 -25.38 5.99
C GLU A 171 8.40 -26.13 5.93
N GLN A 172 7.39 -25.68 6.69
CA GLN A 172 6.07 -26.29 6.69
C GLN A 172 5.17 -25.77 5.55
N LEU A 173 5.58 -24.72 4.83
CA LEU A 173 4.82 -24.17 3.72
C LEU A 173 4.88 -25.13 2.54
N ARG A 174 3.71 -25.65 2.12
CA ARG A 174 3.60 -26.37 0.85
C ARG A 174 3.04 -25.42 -0.19
N PHE A 175 3.69 -25.41 -1.35
CA PHE A 175 3.29 -24.61 -2.48
C PHE A 175 2.77 -25.52 -3.59
N ARG A 176 1.76 -25.05 -4.33
CA ARG A 176 1.28 -25.77 -5.51
C ARG A 176 2.40 -25.91 -6.55
N GLY A 177 2.43 -27.09 -7.18
CA GLY A 177 3.33 -27.51 -8.25
C GLY A 177 4.09 -28.79 -7.87
N GLU A 178 4.53 -29.53 -8.88
CA GLU A 178 5.22 -30.82 -8.72
C GLU A 178 6.73 -30.65 -8.51
N GLN A 179 7.31 -29.63 -9.16
CA GLN A 179 8.72 -29.31 -9.07
C GLN A 179 8.90 -27.86 -8.63
N HIS A 180 9.86 -27.62 -7.74
CA HIS A 180 10.10 -26.33 -7.11
C HIS A 180 11.52 -25.85 -7.36
N PHE A 181 11.66 -24.59 -7.75
CA PHE A 181 12.93 -23.94 -8.02
C PHE A 181 13.06 -22.68 -7.17
N SER A 182 14.14 -22.63 -6.39
CA SER A 182 14.49 -21.48 -5.55
C SER A 182 15.28 -20.44 -6.34
N TYR A 183 15.27 -19.21 -5.85
CA TYR A 183 16.00 -18.06 -6.40
C TYR A 183 16.65 -17.20 -5.33
N GLY A 184 16.65 -17.68 -4.08
CA GLY A 184 17.12 -16.92 -2.93
C GLY A 184 18.63 -16.81 -2.87
N LYS A 185 19.37 -17.80 -3.41
CA LYS A 185 20.83 -17.86 -3.34
C LYS A 185 21.50 -17.20 -4.55
N ASN A 186 20.80 -17.09 -5.67
CA ASN A 186 21.33 -16.57 -6.91
C ASN A 186 21.90 -15.15 -6.71
N ASP A 187 23.20 -15.00 -7.00
CA ASP A 187 23.96 -13.75 -6.88
C ASP A 187 23.77 -13.05 -5.51
N GLY A 188 23.62 -13.85 -4.45
CA GLY A 188 23.46 -13.35 -3.09
C GLY A 188 22.12 -12.66 -2.82
N ASN A 189 21.07 -12.89 -3.62
CA ASN A 189 19.78 -12.19 -3.52
C ASN A 189 19.25 -12.04 -2.07
N VAL A 190 19.10 -13.13 -1.32
CA VAL A 190 18.64 -13.11 0.07
C VAL A 190 19.65 -12.44 1.01
N SER A 191 20.95 -12.62 0.76
CA SER A 191 22.02 -11.98 1.55
C SER A 191 22.02 -10.46 1.37
N ASN A 192 21.82 -9.99 0.13
CA ASN A 192 21.74 -8.57 -0.22
C ASN A 192 20.50 -7.93 0.40
N GLN A 193 19.35 -8.62 0.37
CA GLN A 193 18.14 -8.20 1.08
C GLN A 193 18.37 -8.08 2.58
N PHE A 194 19.03 -9.06 3.20
CA PHE A 194 19.37 -9.02 4.62
C PHE A 194 20.32 -7.85 4.94
N ALA A 195 21.37 -7.66 4.15
CA ALA A 195 22.31 -6.56 4.32
C ALA A 195 21.59 -5.20 4.25
N PHE A 196 20.64 -5.04 3.32
CA PHE A 196 19.85 -3.81 3.21
C PHE A 196 18.96 -3.57 4.43
N ILE A 197 18.36 -4.62 5.00
CA ILE A 197 17.60 -4.53 6.26
C ILE A 197 18.51 -4.10 7.41
N MET A 198 19.72 -4.66 7.51
CA MET A 198 20.69 -4.28 8.54
C MET A 198 21.14 -2.83 8.39
N VAL A 199 21.43 -2.39 7.16
CA VAL A 199 21.79 -0.99 6.89
C VAL A 199 20.68 -0.04 7.32
N MET A 200 19.41 -0.31 7.00
CA MET A 200 18.28 0.49 7.49
C MET A 200 18.21 0.50 9.02
N LEU A 201 18.38 -0.66 9.66
CA LEU A 201 18.29 -0.76 11.12
C LEU A 201 19.35 0.11 11.82
N PHE A 202 20.57 0.18 11.28
CA PHE A 202 21.63 1.02 11.80
C PHE A 202 21.49 2.50 11.42
N GLU A 203 20.86 2.80 10.29
CA GLU A 203 20.64 4.15 9.81
C GLU A 203 19.50 4.86 10.57
N MET A 204 18.47 4.14 11.04
CA MET A 204 17.33 4.72 11.76
C MET A 204 17.73 5.58 12.98
N PRO A 205 18.58 5.13 13.93
CA PRO A 205 19.00 5.98 15.05
C PRO A 205 19.78 7.23 14.59
N LEU A 206 20.58 7.09 13.53
CA LEU A 206 21.37 8.19 12.99
C LEU A 206 20.48 9.25 12.35
N SER A 207 19.49 8.83 11.55
CA SER A 207 18.55 9.76 10.91
C SER A 207 17.63 10.43 11.93
N HIS A 208 17.16 9.72 12.95
CA HIS A 208 16.43 10.30 14.07
C HIS A 208 17.23 11.40 14.77
N PHE A 209 18.48 11.10 15.14
CA PHE A 209 19.38 12.06 15.78
C PHE A 209 19.66 13.28 14.89
N MET A 210 19.89 13.05 13.59
CA MET A 210 20.15 14.12 12.64
C MET A 210 18.93 15.05 12.46
N LEU A 211 17.71 14.51 12.44
CA LEU A 211 16.48 15.31 12.39
C LEU A 211 16.29 16.16 13.64
N HIS A 212 16.65 15.61 14.80
CA HIS A 212 16.66 16.38 16.05
C HIS A 212 17.69 17.51 16.01
N LEU A 213 18.90 17.27 15.50
CA LEU A 213 19.95 18.28 15.36
C LEU A 213 19.59 19.40 14.37
N MET A 214 18.93 19.06 13.26
CA MET A 214 18.49 20.03 12.25
C MET A 214 17.34 20.93 12.74
N SER A 215 16.98 20.86 14.04
CA SER A 215 15.89 21.63 14.66
C SER A 215 14.54 21.44 13.96
N VAL A 216 14.32 20.28 13.35
CA VAL A 216 13.02 19.92 12.80
C VAL A 216 12.07 19.70 13.99
N ARG A 217 10.79 20.03 13.82
CA ARG A 217 9.78 19.83 14.87
C ARG A 217 9.87 18.39 15.42
N PRO A 218 9.84 18.16 16.75
CA PRO A 218 10.09 16.83 17.34
C PRO A 218 9.22 15.70 16.78
N TRP A 219 7.97 15.99 16.40
CA TRP A 219 7.06 15.01 15.80
C TRP A 219 7.54 14.48 14.45
N ALA A 220 8.35 15.23 13.71
CA ALA A 220 8.85 14.81 12.40
C ALA A 220 9.86 13.66 12.50
N ALA A 221 10.69 13.65 13.54
CA ALA A 221 11.62 12.54 13.81
C ALA A 221 10.84 11.25 14.10
N TRP A 222 9.84 11.33 14.98
CA TRP A 222 8.94 10.19 15.28
C TRP A 222 8.16 9.71 14.06
N LEU A 223 7.66 10.62 13.22
CA LEU A 223 6.99 10.23 11.98
C LEU A 223 7.95 9.48 11.05
N MET A 224 9.19 9.94 10.91
CA MET A 224 10.20 9.25 10.10
C MET A 224 10.54 7.87 10.66
N ASP A 225 10.64 7.71 11.98
CA ASP A 225 10.84 6.40 12.59
C ASP A 225 9.69 5.44 12.29
N ILE A 226 8.44 5.90 12.43
CA ILE A 226 7.26 5.08 12.14
C ILE A 226 7.26 4.65 10.67
N LEU A 227 7.53 5.57 9.73
CA LEU A 227 7.63 5.25 8.30
C LEU A 227 8.78 4.30 8.00
N SER A 228 9.91 4.44 8.70
CA SER A 228 11.09 3.59 8.53
C SER A 228 10.83 2.17 9.05
N LEU A 229 10.22 2.04 10.23
CA LEU A 229 9.77 0.76 10.79
C LEU A 229 8.72 0.10 9.88
N TRP A 230 7.78 0.87 9.35
CA TRP A 230 6.80 0.38 8.39
C TRP A 230 7.46 -0.13 7.11
N SER A 231 8.43 0.60 6.57
CA SER A 231 9.20 0.18 5.39
C SER A 231 10.03 -1.07 5.68
N MET A 232 10.60 -1.18 6.88
CA MET A 232 11.35 -2.35 7.32
C MET A 232 10.46 -3.60 7.39
N LEU A 233 9.20 -3.47 7.84
CA LEU A 233 8.22 -4.56 7.80
C LEU A 233 8.10 -5.16 6.39
N TYR A 234 8.01 -4.32 5.38
CA TYR A 234 7.89 -4.73 3.97
C TYR A 234 9.16 -5.43 3.50
N LEU A 235 10.33 -4.93 3.88
CA LEU A 235 11.61 -5.57 3.54
C LEU A 235 11.76 -6.94 4.21
N VAL A 236 11.39 -7.08 5.49
CA VAL A 236 11.43 -8.37 6.20
C VAL A 236 10.47 -9.37 5.55
N ALA A 237 9.28 -8.92 5.14
CA ALA A 237 8.34 -9.76 4.40
C ALA A 237 8.93 -10.24 3.08
N GLU A 238 9.53 -9.35 2.29
CA GLU A 238 10.16 -9.68 1.00
C GLU A 238 11.33 -10.66 1.20
N TYR A 239 12.19 -10.41 2.19
CA TYR A 239 13.32 -11.27 2.56
C TYR A 239 12.87 -12.70 2.87
N ARG A 240 11.89 -12.85 3.76
CA ARG A 240 11.37 -14.17 4.14
C ARG A 240 10.65 -14.83 2.97
N ALA A 241 9.84 -14.10 2.21
CA ALA A 241 9.16 -14.66 1.05
C ALA A 241 10.14 -15.13 -0.03
N SER A 242 11.25 -14.43 -0.24
CA SER A 242 12.27 -14.81 -1.23
C SER A 242 13.01 -16.10 -0.88
N GLN A 243 13.05 -16.48 0.40
CA GLN A 243 13.62 -17.75 0.85
C GLN A 243 12.69 -18.93 0.60
N TRP A 244 11.39 -18.72 0.82
CA TRP A 244 10.44 -19.83 0.98
C TRP A 244 9.41 -19.95 -0.13
N ARG A 245 9.18 -18.93 -0.97
CA ARG A 245 8.20 -19.00 -2.07
C ARG A 245 8.89 -19.41 -3.38
N PRO A 246 8.89 -20.70 -3.77
CA PRO A 246 9.56 -21.13 -4.99
C PRO A 246 8.74 -20.78 -6.25
N ILE A 247 9.45 -20.70 -7.36
CA ILE A 247 8.85 -20.81 -8.70
C ILE A 247 8.56 -22.29 -8.91
N SER A 248 7.32 -22.63 -9.24
CA SER A 248 6.91 -24.04 -9.38
C SER A 248 6.48 -24.38 -10.80
N LEU A 249 6.77 -25.61 -11.22
CA LEU A 249 6.17 -26.21 -12.40
C LEU A 249 4.99 -27.08 -11.96
N ASP A 250 3.79 -26.75 -12.42
CA ASP A 250 2.57 -27.53 -12.19
C ASP A 250 2.26 -28.41 -13.40
N GLY A 251 1.19 -29.20 -13.36
CA GLY A 251 0.78 -30.03 -14.50
C GLY A 251 0.48 -29.24 -15.79
N ASN A 252 -0.08 -28.02 -15.67
CA ASN A 252 -0.57 -27.24 -16.82
C ASN A 252 0.10 -25.86 -17.00
N ALA A 253 0.82 -25.36 -15.99
CA ALA A 253 1.34 -24.01 -15.99
C ALA A 253 2.63 -23.85 -15.16
N VAL A 254 3.42 -22.83 -15.50
CA VAL A 254 4.49 -22.30 -14.65
C VAL A 254 3.89 -21.32 -13.66
N LEU A 255 4.09 -21.58 -12.37
CA LEU A 255 3.62 -20.73 -11.27
C LEU A 255 4.79 -19.86 -10.79
N ILE A 256 4.82 -18.62 -11.26
CA ILE A 256 5.88 -17.65 -10.94
C ILE A 256 5.49 -16.92 -9.65
N ARG A 257 6.25 -17.19 -8.59
CA ARG A 257 6.17 -16.53 -7.28
C ARG A 257 7.54 -15.95 -6.97
N ASN A 258 7.62 -14.65 -6.74
CA ASN A 258 8.91 -13.96 -6.57
C ASN A 258 8.81 -12.90 -5.47
N GLY A 259 9.07 -13.30 -4.22
CA GLY A 259 8.86 -12.46 -3.04
C GLY A 259 7.38 -12.19 -2.76
N VAL A 260 7.08 -11.17 -1.97
CA VAL A 260 5.71 -10.66 -1.74
C VAL A 260 5.36 -9.53 -2.69
N CYS A 261 6.35 -8.68 -3.01
CA CYS A 261 6.20 -7.48 -3.81
C CYS A 261 5.91 -7.77 -5.28
N ALA A 262 6.38 -8.90 -5.82
CA ALA A 262 5.97 -9.32 -7.15
C ALA A 262 4.66 -10.11 -7.07
N GLY A 263 3.63 -9.61 -7.75
CA GLY A 263 2.38 -10.35 -7.87
C GLY A 263 2.58 -11.69 -8.57
N ASP A 264 1.94 -12.73 -8.03
CA ASP A 264 1.99 -14.09 -8.57
C ASP A 264 1.44 -14.16 -9.99
N ARG A 265 2.02 -15.06 -10.80
CA ARG A 265 1.57 -15.28 -12.17
C ARG A 265 1.54 -16.76 -12.51
N ASP A 266 0.44 -17.16 -13.12
CA ASP A 266 0.27 -18.49 -13.67
C ASP A 266 0.41 -18.35 -15.19
N VAL A 267 1.43 -18.98 -15.76
CA VAL A 267 1.74 -18.93 -17.19
C VAL A 267 1.49 -20.32 -17.78
N PRO A 268 0.40 -20.54 -18.54
CA PRO A 268 0.11 -21.84 -19.15
C PRO A 268 1.23 -22.27 -20.10
N TYR A 269 1.54 -23.58 -20.15
CA TYR A 269 2.59 -24.08 -21.06
C TYR A 269 2.28 -23.80 -22.53
N ALA A 270 1.00 -23.83 -22.91
CA ALA A 270 0.53 -23.49 -24.26
C ALA A 270 0.86 -22.05 -24.69
N MET A 271 1.18 -21.15 -23.75
CA MET A 271 1.54 -19.77 -24.02
C MET A 271 3.05 -19.57 -24.23
N ILE A 272 3.85 -20.57 -23.86
CA ILE A 272 5.30 -20.50 -23.88
C ILE A 272 5.79 -20.99 -25.25
N GLU A 273 6.54 -20.15 -25.93
CA GLU A 273 7.16 -20.46 -27.22
C GLU A 273 8.51 -21.12 -27.03
N SER A 274 9.36 -20.55 -26.19
CA SER A 274 10.69 -21.09 -25.92
C SER A 274 11.22 -20.69 -24.54
N VAL A 275 12.16 -21.47 -24.04
CA VAL A 275 12.92 -21.19 -22.82
C VAL A 275 14.41 -21.36 -23.08
N VAL A 276 15.18 -20.32 -22.73
CA VAL A 276 16.63 -20.26 -22.94
C VAL A 276 17.33 -19.59 -21.77
N ARG A 277 18.65 -19.83 -21.64
CA ARG A 277 19.50 -19.08 -20.72
C ARG A 277 19.69 -17.66 -21.24
N CYS A 278 19.73 -16.69 -20.33
CA CYS A 278 19.94 -15.29 -20.70
C CYS A 278 21.08 -14.68 -19.90
N GLY A 279 21.66 -13.61 -20.45
CA GLY A 279 22.56 -12.72 -19.71
C GLY A 279 21.79 -11.80 -18.76
N ASN A 280 22.53 -11.08 -17.93
CA ASN A 280 21.96 -10.20 -16.91
C ASN A 280 21.49 -8.84 -17.48
N ASP A 281 21.99 -8.40 -18.64
CA ASP A 281 21.81 -7.03 -19.14
C ASP A 281 20.52 -6.80 -19.91
N ILE A 282 19.38 -6.94 -19.22
CA ILE A 282 18.04 -6.74 -19.79
C ILE A 282 17.45 -5.40 -19.34
N ARG A 283 17.20 -4.50 -20.32
CA ARG A 283 16.61 -3.17 -20.09
C ARG A 283 15.11 -3.21 -19.78
N ARG A 284 14.60 -2.17 -19.11
CA ARG A 284 13.17 -1.94 -18.87
C ARG A 284 12.47 -1.57 -20.17
N GLN A 285 11.54 -2.40 -20.62
CA GLN A 285 10.74 -2.16 -21.83
C GLN A 285 9.30 -2.65 -21.63
N ARG A 286 8.37 -2.11 -22.43
CA ARG A 286 6.97 -2.58 -22.45
C ARG A 286 6.93 -4.01 -22.98
N GLY A 287 6.07 -4.85 -22.38
CA GLY A 287 5.96 -6.27 -22.74
C GLY A 287 7.01 -7.19 -22.10
N ILE A 288 7.98 -6.65 -21.35
CA ILE A 288 8.98 -7.44 -20.63
C ILE A 288 8.68 -7.47 -19.13
N LEU A 289 8.54 -8.66 -18.57
CA LEU A 289 8.50 -8.89 -17.13
C LEU A 289 9.86 -9.37 -16.62
N ARG A 290 10.32 -8.81 -15.50
CA ARG A 290 11.60 -9.19 -14.88
C ARG A 290 11.43 -9.47 -13.40
N PHE A 291 11.83 -10.66 -13.00
CA PHE A 291 11.82 -11.16 -11.63
C PHE A 291 13.26 -11.34 -11.17
N ARG A 292 13.94 -10.21 -10.97
CA ARG A 292 15.36 -10.14 -10.57
C ARG A 292 15.56 -10.17 -9.06
N GLN A 293 14.73 -9.42 -8.33
CA GLN A 293 15.01 -8.99 -6.95
C GLN A 293 16.44 -8.39 -6.83
N PHE A 294 17.24 -8.85 -5.86
CA PHE A 294 18.63 -8.46 -5.66
C PHE A 294 19.64 -9.45 -6.28
N GLY A 295 19.18 -10.36 -7.14
CA GLY A 295 20.03 -11.31 -7.86
C GLY A 295 20.32 -10.90 -9.31
N SER A 296 20.74 -11.88 -10.12
CA SER A 296 20.99 -11.73 -11.55
C SER A 296 19.93 -12.45 -12.40
N LEU A 297 19.56 -11.88 -13.54
CA LEU A 297 18.68 -12.56 -14.50
C LEU A 297 19.46 -13.62 -15.25
N ASN A 298 18.87 -14.81 -15.37
CA ASN A 298 19.60 -15.95 -15.90
C ASN A 298 18.74 -16.94 -16.74
N VAL A 299 17.41 -16.77 -16.75
CA VAL A 299 16.49 -17.51 -17.62
C VAL A 299 15.55 -16.55 -18.32
N GLU A 300 15.35 -16.77 -19.62
CA GLU A 300 14.35 -16.10 -20.47
C GLU A 300 13.28 -17.10 -20.91
N ILE A 301 12.01 -16.72 -20.71
CA ILE A 301 10.83 -17.40 -21.23
C ILE A 301 10.22 -16.46 -22.28
N GLN A 302 10.19 -16.91 -23.53
CA GLN A 302 9.51 -16.23 -24.62
C GLN A 302 8.08 -16.74 -24.71
N LEU A 303 7.14 -15.81 -24.81
CA LEU A 303 5.72 -16.09 -24.92
C LEU A 303 5.28 -15.88 -26.37
N GLN A 304 4.26 -16.64 -26.78
CA GLN A 304 3.66 -16.53 -28.11
C GLN A 304 3.18 -15.10 -28.41
N GLN A 305 3.09 -14.75 -29.69
CA GLN A 305 2.59 -13.44 -30.12
C GLN A 305 1.21 -13.12 -29.53
N ASN A 306 1.00 -11.86 -29.14
CA ASN A 306 -0.24 -11.35 -28.51
C ASN A 306 -0.61 -11.97 -27.14
N SER A 307 0.34 -12.64 -26.51
CA SER A 307 0.27 -13.11 -25.13
C SER A 307 -0.13 -12.01 -24.14
N LYS A 308 -1.13 -12.28 -23.30
CA LYS A 308 -1.69 -11.34 -22.33
C LYS A 308 -1.67 -11.96 -20.93
N LEU A 309 -0.98 -11.30 -19.99
CA LEU A 309 -0.90 -11.73 -18.59
C LEU A 309 -1.43 -10.65 -17.66
N ALA A 310 -2.06 -11.08 -16.56
CA ALA A 310 -2.41 -10.19 -15.46
C ALA A 310 -1.14 -9.65 -14.79
N ASN A 311 -1.16 -8.37 -14.43
CA ASN A 311 -0.17 -7.79 -13.54
C ASN A 311 -0.51 -8.13 -12.07
N GLY A 312 0.37 -7.75 -11.14
CA GLY A 312 0.14 -7.99 -9.70
C GLY A 312 -1.08 -7.29 -9.11
N PHE A 313 -1.75 -6.41 -9.87
CA PHE A 313 -3.00 -5.74 -9.49
C PHE A 313 -4.22 -6.24 -10.30
N GLY A 314 -4.09 -7.38 -11.00
CA GLY A 314 -5.17 -8.00 -11.77
C GLY A 314 -5.46 -7.37 -13.14
N ARG A 315 -4.74 -6.33 -13.56
CA ARG A 315 -4.89 -5.73 -14.90
C ARG A 315 -4.12 -6.52 -15.94
N VAL A 316 -4.80 -6.93 -16.99
CA VAL A 316 -4.21 -7.67 -18.11
C VAL A 316 -3.38 -6.74 -19.00
N ARG A 317 -2.14 -7.14 -19.31
CA ARG A 317 -1.22 -6.42 -20.21
C ARG A 317 -0.58 -7.38 -21.20
N PRO A 318 -0.25 -6.90 -22.42
CA PRO A 318 0.53 -7.70 -23.36
C PRO A 318 1.94 -7.95 -22.78
N VAL A 319 2.39 -9.19 -22.84
CA VAL A 319 3.72 -9.63 -22.39
C VAL A 319 4.30 -10.55 -23.45
N SER A 320 5.50 -10.23 -23.92
CA SER A 320 6.25 -11.04 -24.88
C SER A 320 7.34 -11.87 -24.21
N ARG A 321 7.98 -11.34 -23.16
CA ARG A 321 9.12 -12.00 -22.52
C ARG A 321 9.06 -11.91 -21.00
N ILE A 322 9.47 -13.00 -20.35
CA ILE A 322 9.61 -13.10 -18.91
C ILE A 322 11.04 -13.50 -18.59
N TYR A 323 11.70 -12.72 -17.73
CA TYR A 323 13.03 -13.02 -17.24
C TYR A 323 12.98 -13.39 -15.77
N LEU A 324 13.64 -14.49 -15.43
CA LEU A 324 13.71 -15.05 -14.09
C LEU A 324 15.15 -15.02 -13.57
N SER A 325 15.27 -14.90 -12.26
CA SER A 325 16.46 -15.21 -11.47
C SER A 325 16.20 -16.55 -10.79
N LEU A 326 17.11 -17.52 -10.93
CA LEU A 326 16.96 -18.87 -10.38
C LEU A 326 18.30 -19.40 -9.85
N ASP A 327 18.28 -20.21 -8.79
CA ASP A 327 19.50 -20.80 -8.22
C ASP A 327 20.05 -21.94 -9.11
N LYS A 328 19.16 -22.71 -9.74
CA LYS A 328 19.48 -23.82 -10.65
C LYS A 328 18.82 -23.61 -12.01
N PRO A 329 19.33 -22.66 -12.81
CA PRO A 329 18.68 -22.26 -14.05
C PRO A 329 18.67 -23.36 -15.12
N ASP A 330 19.74 -24.14 -15.27
CA ASP A 330 19.80 -25.19 -16.30
C ASP A 330 18.78 -26.30 -16.03
N ALA A 331 18.69 -26.75 -14.77
CA ALA A 331 17.67 -27.72 -14.34
C ALA A 331 16.24 -27.23 -14.57
N PHE A 332 15.98 -25.92 -14.41
CA PHE A 332 14.68 -25.33 -14.71
C PHE A 332 14.39 -25.32 -16.20
N VAL A 333 15.37 -24.92 -17.02
CA VAL A 333 15.24 -24.88 -18.49
C VAL A 333 14.92 -26.26 -19.03
N ASP A 334 15.63 -27.29 -18.57
CA ASP A 334 15.42 -28.68 -19.01
C ASP A 334 14.04 -29.20 -18.58
N ALA A 335 13.66 -28.98 -17.32
CA ALA A 335 12.35 -29.39 -16.81
C ALA A 335 11.20 -28.67 -17.51
N LEU A 336 11.36 -27.38 -17.82
CA LEU A 336 10.33 -26.62 -18.53
C LEU A 336 10.24 -27.07 -20.00
N ARG A 337 11.38 -27.30 -20.67
CA ARG A 337 11.40 -27.76 -22.07
C ARG A 337 10.70 -29.09 -22.26
N ALA A 338 10.80 -30.01 -21.29
CA ALA A 338 10.09 -31.28 -21.30
C ALA A 338 8.55 -31.14 -21.22
N ARG A 339 8.03 -29.98 -20.77
CA ARG A 339 6.59 -29.71 -20.57
C ARG A 339 5.99 -28.78 -21.63
N ILE A 340 6.82 -28.12 -22.44
CA ILE A 340 6.35 -27.23 -23.51
C ILE A 340 5.88 -28.09 -24.70
N PRO A 341 4.72 -27.80 -25.32
CA PRO A 341 4.31 -28.48 -26.55
C PRO A 341 5.38 -28.34 -27.65
N PRO A 342 5.65 -29.38 -28.46
CA PRO A 342 6.59 -29.24 -29.58
C PRO A 342 6.14 -28.07 -30.48
N ALA A 343 7.09 -27.19 -30.82
CA ALA A 343 6.83 -26.04 -31.67
C ALA A 343 6.13 -26.51 -32.96
N HIS A 344 4.97 -25.93 -33.28
CA HIS A 344 4.38 -26.16 -34.59
C HIS A 344 5.42 -25.71 -35.65
N PRO A 345 5.77 -26.58 -36.62
CA PRO A 345 6.62 -26.16 -37.72
C PRO A 345 5.94 -24.97 -38.42
N PRO A 346 6.70 -24.00 -38.92
CA PRO A 346 6.13 -22.91 -39.70
C PRO A 346 5.32 -23.53 -40.83
N VAL A 347 4.04 -23.18 -40.90
CA VAL A 347 3.20 -23.47 -42.06
C VAL A 347 3.86 -22.75 -43.23
N SER A 348 4.63 -23.50 -44.03
CA SER A 348 5.14 -23.04 -45.31
C SER A 348 3.94 -22.70 -46.18
N ALA A 349 3.83 -21.43 -46.56
CA ALA A 349 2.86 -20.93 -47.52
C ALA A 349 3.06 -21.56 -48.91
#